data_AF-A0A1V9YCD3-F1
#
_entry.id   AF-A0A1V9YCD3-F1
#
_cell.length_a   1.000
_cell.length_b   1.000
_cell.length_c   1.000
_cell.angle_alpha   90.00
_cell.angle_beta   90.00
_cell.angle_gamma   90.00
#
_symmetry.space_group_name_H-M   'P 1'
#
loop_
_entity.id
_entity.type
_entity.pdbx_description
1 polymer ?
#
loop_
_entity_poly.entity_id
_entity_poly.type
_entity_poly.pdbx_seq_one_letter_code
_entity_poly.pdbx_strand_id
1 'polypeptide(L)'
;MTTDPAPSMCPLLNETRHLIDCLGYIDSTTDDDASMKKLVQMQIQQQMALMPTFDAEAYLAYLPAPAELDFETKEMKRVAAGVALNAINTAKYRVAAPSTGLLKKSQDLEAQVAAWQTATNNAMVAIEHETSRILNLEMANKYGANRWKLHVGVLSGLHDKAVSELDESKAASESINVQRKQEQTLNADKLWSLERKRDELIRKTQYIETACEVMEREVKRLKTA
;
A
#
# COMPACT_ATOMS: atom_id res chain seq x y z
N MET A 1 10.71 32.35 -3.81
CA MET A 1 11.21 31.08 -4.35
C MET A 1 9.99 30.25 -4.68
N THR A 2 9.66 30.19 -5.97
CA THR A 2 8.55 29.40 -6.50
C THR A 2 8.92 27.93 -6.34
N THR A 3 8.31 27.26 -5.38
CA THR A 3 8.40 25.80 -5.27
C THR A 3 7.63 25.23 -6.44
N ASP A 4 8.33 24.76 -7.48
CA ASP A 4 7.70 23.96 -8.52
C ASP A 4 6.96 22.79 -7.85
N PRO A 5 5.73 22.46 -8.29
CA PRO A 5 5.00 21.35 -7.70
C PRO A 5 5.83 20.08 -7.88
N ALA A 6 6.09 19.38 -6.77
CA ALA A 6 6.82 18.12 -6.80
C ALA A 6 6.19 17.19 -7.86
N PRO A 7 7.01 16.55 -8.70
CA PRO A 7 6.49 15.65 -9.74
C PRO A 7 5.68 14.54 -9.05
N SER A 8 4.37 14.52 -9.31
CA SER A 8 3.42 13.55 -8.73
C SER A 8 3.65 12.09 -9.16
N MET A 9 4.69 11.82 -9.96
CA MET A 9 5.00 10.53 -10.54
C MET A 9 6.50 10.27 -10.55
N CYS A 10 6.90 9.00 -10.42
CA CYS A 10 8.29 8.57 -10.52
C CYS A 10 8.92 9.00 -11.86
N PRO A 11 9.96 9.85 -11.86
CA PRO A 11 10.61 10.31 -13.09
C PRO A 11 11.28 9.16 -13.87
N LEU A 12 11.83 8.16 -13.16
CA LEU A 12 12.53 6.99 -13.73
C LEU A 12 11.66 6.12 -14.65
N LEU A 13 10.33 6.13 -14.46
CA LEU A 13 9.41 5.29 -15.24
C LEU A 13 8.88 5.99 -16.49
N ASN A 14 9.02 7.31 -16.61
CA ASN A 14 8.40 8.06 -17.71
C ASN A 14 9.36 8.33 -18.88
N GLU A 15 10.62 8.66 -18.60
CA GLU A 15 11.60 9.02 -19.65
C GLU A 15 11.85 7.87 -20.63
N THR A 16 11.88 6.63 -20.13
CA THR A 16 12.19 5.43 -20.92
C THR A 16 10.95 4.61 -21.30
N ARG A 17 9.74 5.06 -20.96
CA ARG A 17 8.50 4.29 -21.19
C ARG A 17 8.32 3.86 -22.65
N HIS A 18 8.66 4.75 -23.58
CA HIS A 18 8.53 4.51 -25.02
C HIS A 18 9.54 3.49 -25.58
N LEU A 19 10.59 3.17 -24.82
CA LEU A 19 11.62 2.19 -25.19
C LEU A 19 11.29 0.79 -24.69
N ILE A 20 10.29 0.66 -23.81
CA ILE A 20 9.93 -0.59 -23.15
C ILE A 20 8.60 -1.06 -23.75
N ASP A 21 8.63 -2.21 -24.42
CA ASP A 21 7.42 -2.92 -24.86
C ASP A 21 7.35 -4.28 -24.16
N CYS A 22 6.18 -4.58 -23.59
CA CYS A 22 5.90 -5.86 -22.95
C CYS A 22 4.44 -6.25 -23.19
N LEU A 23 4.23 -7.38 -23.88
CA LEU A 23 2.92 -7.76 -24.41
C LEU A 23 2.27 -8.86 -23.55
N GLY A 24 1.94 -8.54 -22.30
CA GLY A 24 1.44 -9.52 -21.32
C GLY A 24 0.18 -10.30 -21.74
N TYR A 25 -0.69 -9.77 -22.61
CA TYR A 25 -1.86 -10.52 -23.11
C TYR A 25 -1.52 -11.52 -24.23
N ILE A 26 -0.37 -11.37 -24.89
CA ILE A 26 0.10 -12.25 -25.97
C ILE A 26 1.10 -13.26 -25.42
N ASP A 27 2.04 -12.81 -24.57
CA ASP A 27 3.15 -13.59 -24.02
C ASP A 27 2.74 -14.52 -22.86
N SER A 28 1.62 -15.24 -23.03
CA SER A 28 1.03 -16.15 -22.03
C SER A 28 1.96 -17.29 -21.59
N THR A 29 2.91 -17.70 -22.44
CA THR A 29 3.82 -18.83 -22.15
C THR A 29 4.90 -18.49 -21.13
N THR A 30 5.20 -17.21 -20.93
CA THR A 30 6.28 -16.75 -20.06
C THR A 30 5.85 -16.70 -18.59
N ASP A 31 4.56 -16.45 -18.33
CA ASP A 31 4.05 -16.34 -16.97
C ASP A 31 3.78 -17.69 -16.29
N ASP A 32 3.49 -18.73 -17.05
CA ASP A 32 3.19 -20.05 -16.47
C ASP A 32 4.46 -20.90 -16.22
N ASP A 33 5.60 -20.53 -16.82
CA ASP A 33 6.86 -21.26 -16.66
C ASP A 33 7.67 -20.77 -15.44
N ALA A 34 7.55 -21.52 -14.33
CA ALA A 34 8.32 -21.25 -13.12
C ALA A 34 9.85 -21.31 -13.32
N SER A 35 10.34 -22.09 -14.29
CA SER A 35 11.77 -22.18 -14.58
C SER A 35 12.29 -20.91 -15.25
N MET A 36 11.53 -20.35 -16.18
CA MET A 36 11.84 -19.08 -16.83
C MET A 36 11.84 -17.93 -15.84
N LYS A 37 10.85 -17.85 -14.94
CA LYS A 37 10.80 -16.84 -13.86
C LYS A 37 12.04 -16.88 -12.98
N LYS A 38 12.52 -18.09 -12.63
CA LYS A 38 13.74 -18.26 -11.83
C LYS A 38 14.99 -17.77 -12.57
N LEU A 39 15.10 -18.06 -13.87
CA LEU A 39 16.22 -17.58 -14.70
C LEU A 39 16.22 -16.05 -14.80
N VAL A 40 15.06 -15.44 -15.07
CA VAL A 40 14.90 -13.98 -15.11
C VAL A 40 15.28 -13.36 -13.77
N GLN A 41 14.80 -13.91 -12.67
CA GLN A 41 15.13 -13.41 -11.33
C GLN A 41 16.63 -13.52 -11.03
N MET A 42 17.27 -14.62 -11.42
CA MET A 42 18.72 -14.79 -11.28
C MET A 42 19.49 -13.73 -12.09
N GLN A 43 19.07 -13.45 -13.32
CA GLN A 43 19.70 -12.41 -14.15
C GLN A 43 19.50 -11.02 -13.54
N ILE A 44 18.30 -10.71 -13.04
CA ILE A 44 18.04 -9.45 -12.32
C ILE A 44 18.99 -9.31 -11.13
N GLN A 45 19.14 -10.36 -10.31
CA GLN A 45 20.05 -10.34 -9.17
C GLN A 45 21.51 -10.13 -9.58
N GLN A 46 21.95 -10.77 -10.66
CA GLN A 46 23.30 -10.56 -11.20
C GLN A 46 23.51 -9.11 -11.63
N GLN A 47 22.55 -8.52 -12.35
CA GLN A 47 22.64 -7.11 -12.75
C GLN A 47 22.59 -6.17 -11.55
N MET A 48 21.73 -6.44 -10.56
CA MET A 48 21.67 -5.68 -9.31
C MET A 48 22.98 -5.72 -8.54
N ALA A 49 23.70 -6.85 -8.56
CA ALA A 49 25.01 -6.97 -7.91
C ALA A 49 26.11 -6.17 -8.62
N LEU A 50 25.96 -5.88 -9.92
CA LEU A 50 26.87 -5.04 -10.71
C LEU A 50 26.54 -3.55 -10.60
N MET A 51 25.29 -3.21 -10.28
CA MET A 51 24.85 -1.83 -10.13
C MET A 51 25.37 -1.21 -8.82
N PRO A 52 25.52 0.13 -8.78
CA PRO A 52 25.80 0.84 -7.53
C PRO A 52 24.80 0.49 -6.44
N THR A 53 25.22 0.59 -5.18
CA THR A 53 24.33 0.37 -4.04
C THR A 53 23.10 1.27 -4.15
N PHE A 54 21.93 0.68 -3.92
CA PHE A 54 20.65 1.37 -4.00
C PHE A 54 20.63 2.63 -3.12
N ASP A 55 20.44 3.79 -3.75
CA ASP A 55 20.23 5.06 -3.07
C ASP A 55 18.73 5.25 -2.78
N ALA A 56 18.35 4.93 -1.54
CA ALA A 56 16.97 5.05 -1.10
C ALA A 56 16.48 6.51 -1.04
N GLU A 57 17.37 7.47 -0.77
CA GLU A 57 17.00 8.88 -0.66
C GLU A 57 16.68 9.45 -2.04
N ALA A 58 17.52 9.16 -3.04
CA ALA A 58 17.27 9.54 -4.42
C ALA A 58 16.02 8.84 -5.00
N TYR A 59 15.80 7.56 -4.68
CA TYR A 59 14.61 6.83 -5.12
C TYR A 59 13.32 7.41 -4.56
N LEU A 60 13.33 7.89 -3.31
CA LEU A 60 12.15 8.41 -2.63
C LEU A 60 11.96 9.93 -2.82
N ALA A 61 12.91 10.64 -3.42
CA ALA A 61 12.89 12.10 -3.56
C ALA A 61 11.68 12.66 -4.33
N TYR A 62 11.02 11.85 -5.18
CA TYR A 62 9.81 12.27 -5.89
C TYR A 62 8.56 12.25 -5.00
N LEU A 63 8.59 11.54 -3.86
CA LEU A 63 7.47 11.52 -2.94
C LEU A 63 7.43 12.83 -2.14
N PRO A 64 6.24 13.38 -1.85
CA PRO A 64 6.14 14.54 -0.98
C PRO A 64 6.78 14.19 0.37
N ALA A 65 7.53 15.14 0.94
CA ALA A 65 8.05 14.99 2.28
C ALA A 65 6.89 14.64 3.23
N PRO A 66 7.06 13.66 4.13
CA PRO A 66 6.01 13.32 5.07
C PRO A 66 5.61 14.59 5.81
N ALA A 67 4.30 14.87 5.87
CA ALA A 67 3.80 16.01 6.61
C ALA A 67 4.43 15.98 8.01
N GLU A 68 4.96 17.10 8.48
CA GLU A 68 5.42 17.26 9.85
C GLU A 68 4.22 17.01 10.77
N LEU A 69 4.05 15.76 11.16
CA LEU A 69 3.15 15.41 12.24
C LEU A 69 3.85 15.94 13.49
N ASP A 70 3.29 17.01 14.06
CA ASP A 70 3.65 17.54 15.36
C ASP A 70 3.25 16.52 16.43
N PHE A 71 3.97 15.39 16.44
CA PHE A 71 3.88 14.40 17.48
C PHE A 71 4.60 14.98 18.69
N GLU A 72 3.90 15.01 19.83
CA GLU A 72 4.54 15.30 21.10
C GLU A 72 5.77 14.41 21.26
N THR A 73 6.95 15.03 21.24
CA THR A 73 8.26 14.36 21.35
C THR A 73 8.35 13.44 22.57
N LYS A 74 7.51 13.65 23.58
CA LYS A 74 7.35 12.80 24.77
C LYS A 74 6.76 11.42 24.44
N GLU A 75 5.72 11.36 23.61
CA GLU A 75 5.08 10.09 23.23
C GLU A 75 6.00 9.27 22.32
N MET A 76 6.70 9.92 21.39
CA MET A 76 7.73 9.27 20.56
C MET A 76 8.84 8.65 21.41
N LYS A 77 9.32 9.36 22.45
CA LYS A 77 10.30 8.84 23.40
C LYS A 77 9.76 7.67 24.22
N ARG A 78 8.49 7.72 24.64
CA ARG A 78 7.82 6.62 25.38
C ARG A 78 7.71 5.36 24.52
N VAL A 79 7.26 5.50 23.27
CA VAL A 79 7.13 4.40 22.31
C VAL A 79 8.51 3.81 21.99
N ALA A 80 9.51 4.66 21.74
CA ALA A 80 10.89 4.21 21.50
C ALA A 80 11.47 3.45 22.71
N ALA A 81 11.08 3.82 23.92
CA ALA A 81 11.45 3.12 25.15
C ALA A 81 10.63 1.83 25.40
N GLY A 82 9.68 1.49 24.53
CA GLY A 82 8.81 0.31 24.69
C GLY A 82 7.89 0.36 25.92
N VAL A 83 7.70 1.55 26.50
CA VAL A 83 6.91 1.72 27.72
C VAL A 83 5.44 1.70 27.35
N ALA A 84 4.70 0.71 27.86
CA ALA A 84 3.25 0.63 27.68
C ALA A 84 2.56 1.92 28.16
N LEU A 85 1.53 2.35 27.44
CA LEU A 85 0.78 3.54 27.84
C LEU A 85 0.11 3.25 29.18
N ASN A 86 0.27 4.14 30.15
CA ASN A 86 -0.55 4.09 31.36
C ASN A 86 -2.01 4.37 30.95
N ALA A 87 -2.77 3.29 30.83
CA ALA A 87 -4.18 3.35 30.46
C ALA A 87 -5.03 4.11 31.48
N ILE A 88 -6.31 4.29 31.14
CA ILE A 88 -7.32 4.92 31.99
C ILE A 88 -7.29 4.29 33.39
N ASN A 89 -7.03 5.11 34.41
CA ASN A 89 -7.03 4.67 35.79
C ASN A 89 -8.48 4.55 36.30
N THR A 90 -9.03 3.33 36.25
CA THR A 90 -10.38 3.03 36.75
C THR A 90 -10.47 3.07 38.28
N ALA A 91 -9.34 2.96 39.01
CA ALA A 91 -9.32 3.04 40.46
C ALA A 91 -9.68 4.45 40.98
N LYS A 92 -9.46 5.50 40.17
CA LYS A 92 -9.82 6.88 40.50
C LYS A 92 -11.32 7.08 40.73
N TYR A 93 -12.15 6.29 40.06
CA TYR A 93 -13.62 6.41 40.12
C TYR A 93 -14.26 5.40 41.08
N ARG A 94 -13.46 4.53 41.71
CA ARG A 94 -13.97 3.58 42.69
C ARG A 94 -14.05 4.26 44.06
N VAL A 95 -15.24 4.28 44.64
CA VAL A 95 -15.42 4.64 46.05
C VAL A 95 -14.86 3.50 46.91
N ALA A 96 -13.73 3.75 47.56
CA ALA A 96 -13.11 2.82 48.47
C ALA A 96 -12.84 3.51 49.81
N ALA A 97 -13.00 2.77 50.90
CA ALA A 97 -12.55 3.23 52.20
C ALA A 97 -11.02 3.45 52.20
N PRO A 98 -10.48 4.35 53.04
CA PRO A 98 -9.04 4.52 53.17
C PRO A 98 -8.37 3.18 53.47
N SER A 99 -7.20 2.91 52.87
CA SER A 99 -6.55 1.61 53.04
C SER A 99 -6.18 1.40 54.51
N THR A 100 -6.47 0.20 55.04
CA THR A 100 -6.16 -0.17 56.43
C THR A 100 -4.66 -0.07 56.73
N GLY A 101 -3.82 -0.15 55.70
CA GLY A 101 -2.37 0.10 55.77
C GLY A 101 -2.00 1.57 55.96
N LEU A 102 -2.74 2.53 55.37
CA LEU A 102 -2.53 3.97 55.61
C LEU A 102 -2.94 4.37 57.02
N LEU A 103 -4.06 3.81 57.49
CA LEU A 103 -4.62 4.05 58.83
C LEU A 103 -3.76 3.47 59.95
N LYS A 104 -3.06 2.35 59.70
CA LYS A 104 -2.15 1.72 60.68
C LYS A 104 -0.70 2.21 60.63
N LYS A 105 -0.22 2.70 59.48
CA LYS A 105 1.17 3.19 59.33
C LYS A 105 1.38 4.64 59.77
N SER A 106 0.33 5.45 59.79
CA SER A 106 0.42 6.83 60.29
C SER A 106 0.15 6.84 61.80
N GLN A 107 1.20 6.96 62.61
CA GLN A 107 1.04 7.32 64.04
C GLN A 107 0.51 8.75 64.21
N ASP A 108 0.50 9.53 63.14
CA ASP A 108 -0.03 10.90 63.08
C ASP A 108 -1.54 10.89 62.85
N LEU A 109 -2.29 11.36 63.85
CA LEU A 109 -3.74 11.51 63.82
C LEU A 109 -4.21 12.40 62.65
N GLU A 110 -3.42 13.40 62.28
CA GLU A 110 -3.72 14.33 61.18
C GLU A 110 -3.75 13.62 59.81
N ALA A 111 -2.82 12.69 59.57
CA ALA A 111 -2.78 11.91 58.34
C ALA A 111 -3.97 10.95 58.21
N GLN A 112 -4.47 10.41 59.34
CA GLN A 112 -5.67 9.58 59.37
C GLN A 112 -6.93 10.40 59.03
N VAL A 113 -7.07 11.60 59.62
CA VAL A 113 -8.17 12.52 59.32
C VAL A 113 -8.15 12.96 57.86
N ALA A 114 -6.97 13.29 57.32
CA ALA A 114 -6.81 13.66 55.90
C ALA A 114 -7.19 12.52 54.94
N ALA A 115 -6.91 11.27 55.30
CA ALA A 115 -7.28 10.10 54.50
C ALA A 115 -8.80 9.89 54.46
N TRP A 116 -9.49 10.06 55.60
CA TRP A 116 -10.95 10.02 55.67
C TRP A 116 -11.61 11.17 54.93
N GLN A 117 -11.05 12.38 55.01
CA GLN A 117 -11.53 13.54 54.24
C GLN A 117 -11.42 13.27 52.74
N THR A 118 -10.31 12.72 52.30
CA THR A 118 -10.09 12.35 50.89
C THR A 118 -11.10 11.29 50.42
N ALA A 119 -11.34 10.25 51.22
CA ALA A 119 -12.33 9.22 50.89
C ALA A 119 -13.76 9.79 50.86
N THR A 120 -14.09 10.71 51.76
CA THR A 120 -15.38 11.41 51.80
C THR A 120 -15.57 12.28 50.57
N ASN A 121 -14.57 13.07 50.20
CA ASN A 121 -14.59 13.88 48.99
C ASN A 121 -14.74 13.01 47.74
N ASN A 122 -14.03 11.87 47.66
CA ASN A 122 -14.19 10.92 46.55
C ASN A 122 -15.60 10.32 46.47
N ALA A 123 -16.23 10.03 47.62
CA ALA A 123 -17.60 9.55 47.67
C ALA A 123 -18.60 10.62 47.20
N MET A 124 -18.42 11.89 47.60
CA MET A 124 -19.21 13.01 47.11
C MET A 124 -19.10 13.16 45.58
N VAL A 125 -17.87 13.13 45.06
CA VAL A 125 -17.61 13.17 43.61
C VAL A 125 -18.31 12.01 42.88
N ALA A 126 -18.29 10.81 43.46
CA ALA A 126 -18.96 9.66 42.86
C ALA A 126 -20.50 9.79 42.84
N ILE A 127 -21.11 10.38 43.88
CA ILE A 127 -22.55 10.65 43.91
C ILE A 127 -22.92 11.63 42.79
N GLU A 128 -22.18 12.72 42.63
CA GLU A 128 -22.41 13.68 41.54
C GLU A 128 -22.24 13.06 40.15
N HIS A 129 -21.26 12.18 39.99
CA HIS A 129 -21.09 11.41 38.75
C HIS A 129 -22.27 10.48 38.48
N GLU A 130 -22.83 9.81 39.49
CA GLU A 130 -24.00 8.95 39.30
C GLU A 130 -25.26 9.76 38.97
N THR A 131 -25.47 10.90 39.62
CA THR A 131 -26.55 11.83 39.28
C THR A 131 -26.44 12.27 37.81
N SER A 132 -25.24 12.65 37.38
CA SER A 132 -24.97 13.00 35.98
C SER A 132 -25.19 11.83 35.03
N ARG A 133 -24.82 10.62 35.45
CA ARG A 133 -25.03 9.39 34.67
C ARG A 133 -26.51 9.08 34.48
N ILE A 134 -27.33 9.23 35.53
CA ILE A 134 -28.79 9.06 35.44
C ILE A 134 -29.37 10.04 34.42
N LEU A 135 -29.02 11.33 34.51
CA LEU A 135 -29.46 12.35 33.54
C LEU A 135 -29.04 11.98 32.10
N ASN A 136 -27.80 11.53 31.90
CA ASN A 136 -27.31 11.10 30.60
C ASN A 136 -28.07 9.87 30.07
N LEU A 137 -28.39 8.91 30.94
CA LEU A 137 -29.18 7.73 30.58
C LEU A 137 -30.62 8.09 30.24
N GLU A 138 -31.24 9.04 30.94
CA GLU A 138 -32.57 9.56 30.60
C GLU A 138 -32.57 10.23 29.22
N MET A 139 -31.56 11.06 28.93
CA MET A 139 -31.38 11.65 27.61
C MET A 139 -31.15 10.60 26.52
N ALA A 140 -30.33 9.58 26.81
CA ALA A 140 -30.07 8.47 25.88
C ALA A 140 -31.32 7.62 25.65
N ASN A 141 -32.12 7.36 26.67
CA ASN A 141 -33.37 6.62 26.54
C ASN A 141 -34.39 7.40 25.67
N LYS A 142 -34.47 8.73 25.88
CA LYS A 142 -35.41 9.58 25.14
C LYS A 142 -35.00 9.82 23.68
N TYR A 143 -33.72 10.03 23.40
CA TYR A 143 -33.26 10.48 22.07
C TYR A 143 -32.34 9.49 21.36
N GLY A 144 -31.81 8.49 22.06
CA GLY A 144 -30.77 7.59 21.55
C GLY A 144 -31.24 6.78 20.34
N ALA A 145 -32.42 6.17 20.40
CA ALA A 145 -32.94 5.36 19.29
C ALA A 145 -33.12 6.18 18.00
N ASN A 146 -33.67 7.39 18.10
CA ASN A 146 -33.87 8.25 16.93
C ASN A 146 -32.54 8.79 16.38
N ARG A 147 -31.61 9.20 17.25
CA ARG A 147 -30.26 9.61 16.84
C ARG A 147 -29.50 8.46 16.18
N TRP A 148 -29.64 7.25 16.71
CA TRP A 148 -29.00 6.06 16.14
C TRP A 148 -29.53 5.76 14.74
N LYS A 149 -30.85 5.82 14.52
CA LYS A 149 -31.44 5.65 13.18
C LYS A 149 -30.92 6.67 12.18
N LEU A 150 -30.84 7.95 12.59
CA LEU A 150 -30.27 8.99 11.75
C LEU A 150 -28.80 8.71 11.42
N HIS A 151 -28.02 8.31 12.43
CA HIS A 151 -26.61 7.97 12.26
C HIS A 151 -26.42 6.79 11.29
N VAL A 152 -27.23 5.74 11.42
CA VAL A 152 -27.25 4.62 10.48
C VAL A 152 -27.58 5.10 9.07
N GLY A 153 -28.57 5.98 8.89
CA GLY A 153 -28.88 6.55 7.58
C GLY A 153 -27.71 7.31 6.95
N VAL A 154 -26.98 8.10 7.74
CA VAL A 154 -25.76 8.80 7.28
C VAL A 154 -24.67 7.79 6.91
N LEU A 155 -24.45 6.75 7.74
CA LEU A 155 -23.46 5.71 7.47
C LEU A 155 -23.80 4.92 6.20
N SER A 156 -25.07 4.58 5.98
CA SER A 156 -25.52 3.94 4.74
C SER A 156 -25.25 4.82 3.52
N GLY A 157 -25.54 6.12 3.58
CA GLY A 157 -25.23 7.04 2.48
C GLY A 157 -23.72 7.16 2.19
N LEU A 158 -22.88 7.17 3.23
CA LEU A 158 -21.42 7.14 3.08
C LEU A 158 -20.94 5.82 2.47
N HIS A 159 -21.52 4.70 2.89
CA HIS A 159 -21.23 3.39 2.32
C HIS A 159 -21.58 3.35 0.83
N ASP A 160 -22.77 3.78 0.44
CA ASP A 160 -23.22 3.77 -0.95
C ASP A 160 -22.33 4.65 -1.84
N LYS A 161 -21.90 5.80 -1.32
CA LYS A 161 -20.92 6.65 -2.00
C LYS A 161 -19.58 5.94 -2.20
N ALA A 162 -19.04 5.31 -1.16
CA ALA A 162 -17.77 4.58 -1.25
C ALA A 162 -17.85 3.39 -2.22
N VAL A 163 -18.99 2.70 -2.28
CA VAL A 163 -19.24 1.63 -3.25
C VAL A 163 -19.28 2.20 -4.67
N SER A 164 -19.95 3.33 -4.90
CA SER A 164 -19.97 4.01 -6.20
C SER A 164 -18.56 4.39 -6.66
N GLU A 165 -17.77 5.01 -5.78
CA GLU A 165 -16.38 5.41 -6.09
C GLU A 165 -15.50 4.18 -6.43
N LEU A 166 -15.71 3.06 -5.73
CA LEU A 166 -15.02 1.81 -6.00
C LEU A 166 -15.40 1.24 -7.38
N ASP A 167 -16.68 1.25 -7.72
CA ASP A 167 -17.17 0.71 -8.99
C ASP A 167 -16.72 1.60 -10.17
N GLU A 168 -16.70 2.92 -9.99
CA GLU A 168 -16.12 3.86 -10.96
C GLU A 168 -14.62 3.59 -11.18
N SER A 169 -13.85 3.39 -10.10
CA SER A 169 -12.43 3.07 -10.19
C SER A 169 -12.16 1.73 -10.89
N LYS A 170 -12.99 0.70 -10.60
CA LYS A 170 -12.94 -0.58 -11.29
C LYS A 170 -13.28 -0.46 -12.77
N ALA A 171 -14.33 0.30 -13.12
CA ALA A 171 -14.71 0.53 -14.50
C ALA A 171 -13.61 1.28 -15.28
N ALA A 172 -12.98 2.28 -14.68
CA ALA A 172 -11.83 2.97 -15.27
C ALA A 172 -10.64 2.03 -15.49
N SER A 173 -10.32 1.19 -14.50
CA SER A 173 -9.26 0.19 -14.61
C SER A 173 -9.55 -0.86 -15.70
N GLU A 174 -10.79 -1.34 -15.77
CA GLU A 174 -11.23 -2.30 -16.79
C GLU A 174 -11.19 -1.68 -18.19
N SER A 175 -11.64 -0.44 -18.35
CA SER A 175 -11.55 0.27 -19.63
C SER A 175 -10.11 0.35 -20.14
N ILE A 176 -9.15 0.63 -19.26
CA ILE A 176 -7.72 0.64 -19.61
C ILE A 176 -7.25 -0.77 -19.98
N ASN A 177 -7.65 -1.80 -19.24
CA ASN A 177 -7.27 -3.19 -19.53
C ASN A 177 -7.83 -3.67 -20.88
N VAL A 178 -9.08 -3.35 -21.18
CA VAL A 178 -9.72 -3.64 -22.47
C VAL A 178 -8.98 -2.93 -23.60
N GLN A 179 -8.68 -1.64 -23.45
CA GLN A 179 -7.91 -0.89 -24.44
C GLN A 179 -6.54 -1.54 -24.69
N ARG A 180 -5.79 -1.85 -23.63
CA ARG A 180 -4.48 -2.53 -23.73
C ARG A 180 -4.60 -3.87 -24.45
N LYS A 181 -5.59 -4.68 -24.12
CA LYS A 181 -5.81 -5.99 -24.76
C LYS A 181 -6.09 -5.83 -26.25
N GLN A 182 -6.91 -4.86 -26.63
CA GLN A 182 -7.21 -4.58 -28.04
C GLN A 182 -5.97 -4.13 -28.80
N GLU A 183 -5.21 -3.17 -28.26
CA GLU A 183 -3.96 -2.69 -28.86
C GLU A 183 -2.94 -3.83 -29.06
N GLN A 184 -2.75 -4.67 -28.04
CA GLN A 184 -1.85 -5.81 -28.13
C GLN A 184 -2.33 -6.82 -29.18
N THR A 185 -3.62 -7.18 -29.19
CA THR A 185 -4.15 -8.16 -30.15
C THR A 185 -3.98 -7.68 -31.60
N LEU A 186 -4.24 -6.41 -31.87
CA LEU A 186 -4.05 -5.83 -33.21
C LEU A 186 -2.57 -5.84 -33.64
N ASN A 187 -1.67 -5.55 -32.71
CA ASN A 187 -0.23 -5.58 -32.97
C ASN A 187 0.32 -7.02 -33.09
N ALA A 188 -0.30 -7.99 -32.42
CA ALA A 188 0.05 -9.42 -32.48
C ALA A 188 -0.03 -9.95 -33.92
N ASP A 189 -1.15 -9.68 -34.60
CA ASP A 189 -1.36 -10.13 -35.98
C ASP A 189 -0.29 -9.57 -36.92
N LYS A 190 0.08 -8.30 -36.72
CA LYS A 190 1.16 -7.66 -37.48
C LYS A 190 2.51 -8.28 -37.17
N LEU A 191 2.80 -8.58 -35.91
CA LEU A 191 4.04 -9.22 -35.48
C LEU A 191 4.19 -10.61 -36.10
N TRP A 192 3.15 -11.45 -36.02
CA TRP A 192 3.14 -12.77 -36.62
C TRP A 192 3.24 -12.72 -38.14
N SER A 193 2.61 -11.74 -38.80
CA SER A 193 2.78 -11.54 -40.24
C SER A 193 4.22 -11.18 -40.62
N LEU A 194 4.87 -10.30 -39.85
CA LEU A 194 6.27 -9.92 -40.06
C LEU A 194 7.21 -11.10 -39.79
N GLU A 195 6.92 -11.90 -38.78
CA GLU A 195 7.68 -13.09 -38.45
C GLU A 195 7.62 -14.14 -39.58
N ARG A 196 6.42 -14.42 -40.10
CA ARG A 196 6.27 -15.34 -41.24
C ARG A 196 7.05 -14.84 -42.46
N LYS A 197 7.00 -13.52 -42.73
CA LYS A 197 7.73 -12.90 -43.83
C LYS A 197 9.24 -12.98 -43.61
N ARG A 198 9.73 -12.77 -42.38
CA ARG A 198 11.14 -12.97 -42.01
C ARG A 198 11.56 -14.40 -42.34
N ASP A 199 10.81 -15.39 -41.88
CA ASP A 199 11.17 -16.80 -42.09
C ASP A 199 11.09 -17.22 -43.56
N GLU A 200 10.13 -16.69 -44.30
CA GLU A 200 10.04 -16.86 -45.75
C GLU A 200 11.28 -16.29 -46.45
N LEU A 201 11.70 -15.08 -46.10
CA LEU A 201 12.89 -14.44 -46.67
C LEU A 201 14.16 -15.21 -46.32
N ILE A 202 14.32 -15.66 -45.07
CA ILE A 202 15.46 -16.49 -44.66
C ILE A 202 15.53 -17.77 -45.48
N ARG A 203 14.40 -18.48 -45.62
CA ARG A 203 14.31 -19.70 -46.44
C ARG A 203 14.63 -19.43 -47.91
N LYS A 204 14.14 -18.32 -48.48
CA LYS A 204 14.45 -17.93 -49.87
C LYS A 204 15.94 -17.64 -50.05
N THR A 205 16.56 -16.92 -49.13
CA THR A 205 18.01 -16.65 -49.18
C THR A 205 18.81 -17.94 -49.12
N GLN A 206 18.49 -18.86 -48.20
CA GLN A 206 19.14 -20.17 -48.11
C GLN A 206 18.98 -21.00 -49.39
N TYR A 207 17.78 -20.98 -49.99
CA TYR A 207 17.54 -21.65 -51.26
C TYR A 207 18.39 -21.07 -52.40
N ILE A 208 18.52 -19.74 -52.46
CA ILE A 208 19.36 -19.07 -53.46
C ILE A 208 20.84 -19.40 -53.24
N GLU A 209 21.33 -19.36 -52.00
CA GLU A 209 22.72 -19.71 -51.66
C GLU A 209 23.06 -21.14 -52.08
N THR A 210 22.21 -22.11 -51.72
CA THR A 210 22.41 -23.51 -52.10
C THR A 210 22.35 -23.74 -53.61
N ALA A 211 21.45 -23.05 -54.33
CA ALA A 211 21.40 -23.11 -55.79
C ALA A 211 22.66 -22.49 -56.44
N CYS A 212 23.14 -21.36 -55.93
CA CYS A 212 24.38 -20.72 -56.37
C CYS A 212 25.58 -21.66 -56.17
N GLU A 213 25.71 -22.30 -55.01
CA GLU A 213 26.78 -23.26 -54.75
C GLU A 213 26.77 -24.45 -55.74
N VAL A 214 25.59 -24.97 -56.07
CA VAL A 214 25.44 -26.05 -57.05
C VAL A 214 25.88 -25.57 -58.45
N MET A 215 25.44 -24.39 -58.87
CA MET A 215 25.83 -23.80 -60.15
C MET A 215 27.33 -23.51 -60.22
N GLU A 216 27.93 -23.00 -59.15
CA GLU A 216 29.37 -22.75 -59.07
C GLU A 216 30.19 -24.04 -59.15
N ARG A 217 29.72 -25.12 -58.49
CA ARG A 217 30.34 -26.45 -58.59
C ARG A 217 30.30 -26.96 -60.02
N GLU A 218 29.18 -26.79 -60.72
CA GLU A 218 29.03 -27.20 -62.11
C GLU A 218 29.92 -26.37 -63.06
N VAL A 219 29.99 -25.05 -62.87
CA VAL A 219 30.88 -24.18 -63.65
C VAL A 219 32.35 -24.55 -63.43
N LYS A 220 32.76 -24.88 -62.19
CA LYS A 220 34.12 -25.37 -61.90
C LYS A 220 34.40 -26.70 -62.60
N ARG A 221 33.44 -27.63 -62.62
CA ARG A 221 33.55 -28.91 -63.33
C ARG A 221 33.74 -28.71 -64.84
N LEU A 222 32.96 -27.82 -65.45
CA LEU A 222 33.04 -27.54 -66.88
C LEU A 222 34.33 -26.80 -67.29
N LYS A 223 34.93 -26.01 -66.40
CA LYS A 223 36.21 -25.32 -66.66
C LYS A 223 37.45 -26.19 -66.51
N THR A 224 37.32 -27.35 -65.85
CA THR A 224 38.43 -28.30 -65.60
C THR A 224 38.42 -29.49 -66.56
N ALA A 225 37.36 -29.63 -67.37
CA ALA A 225 37.29 -30.51 -68.54
C ALA A 225 37.79 -29.76 -69.79
#